data_AF-R5GTM1-F1
#
_entry.id   AF-R5GTM1-F1
#
_cell.length_a   1.000
_cell.length_b   1.000
_cell.length_c   1.000
_cell.angle_alpha   90.00
_cell.angle_beta   90.00
_cell.angle_gamma   90.00
#
_symmetry.space_group_name_H-M   'P 1'
#
loop_
_entity.id
_entity.type
_entity.pdbx_description
1 polymer ?
#
loop_
_entity_poly.entity_id
_entity_poly.type
_entity_poly.pdbx_seq_one_letter_code
_entity_poly.pdbx_strand_id
1 'polypeptide(L)'
;MFIIMNNKEFIINGKLYSTEGSLLLCKSIDACFGEIEVYHTKKGAFFSVSTPFAEKTEVKVIDRQAALKILDDNPGGIINENYIKVFGNVEIG
;
A
#
# COMPACT_ATOMS: atom_id res chain seq x y z
N MET A 1 -5.21 0.83 -18.46
CA MET A 1 -3.83 0.77 -18.97
C MET A 1 -2.93 1.43 -17.94
N PHE A 2 -2.04 0.67 -17.30
CA PHE A 2 -1.06 1.20 -16.35
C PHE A 2 0.24 1.45 -17.11
N ILE A 3 0.77 2.67 -17.03
CA ILE A 3 2.08 3.00 -17.59
C ILE A 3 3.03 3.10 -16.40
N ILE A 4 4.02 2.20 -16.33
CA ILE A 4 5.09 2.24 -15.33
C ILE A 4 6.15 3.18 -15.89
N MET A 5 6.31 4.37 -15.30
CA MET A 5 7.35 5.32 -15.71
C MET A 5 8.65 5.12 -14.93
N ASN A 6 8.59 4.50 -13.75
CA ASN A 6 9.69 4.00 -12.91
C ASN A 6 9.06 3.08 -11.83
N ASN A 7 9.81 2.16 -11.20
CA ASN A 7 9.30 1.23 -10.16
C ASN A 7 8.68 1.91 -8.91
N LYS A 8 8.64 3.23 -8.88
CA LYS A 8 8.17 4.07 -7.76
C LYS A 8 6.96 4.92 -8.11
N GLU A 9 6.56 4.99 -9.39
CA GLU A 9 5.49 5.87 -9.87
C GLU A 9 4.52 5.11 -10.79
N PHE A 10 3.23 5.23 -10.49
CA PHE A 10 2.17 4.47 -11.11
C PHE A 10 1.01 5.38 -11.52
N ILE A 11 0.56 5.27 -12.77
CA ILE A 11 -0.66 5.94 -13.23
C ILE A 11 -1.83 4.97 -13.11
N ILE A 12 -2.76 5.25 -12.20
CA ILE A 12 -3.94 4.42 -11.92
C ILE A 12 -5.18 5.30 -12.10
N ASN A 13 -6.07 4.91 -13.01
CA ASN A 13 -7.28 5.68 -13.35
C ASN A 13 -7.00 7.16 -13.66
N GLY A 14 -5.91 7.45 -14.38
CA GLY A 14 -5.51 8.81 -14.75
C GLY A 14 -4.89 9.65 -13.64
N LYS A 15 -4.66 9.07 -12.45
CA LYS A 15 -3.99 9.74 -11.32
C LYS A 15 -2.61 9.13 -11.09
N LEU A 16 -1.63 9.99 -10.78
CA LEU A 16 -0.28 9.58 -10.41
C LEU A 16 -0.23 9.20 -8.93
N TYR A 17 0.28 8.01 -8.65
CA TYR A 17 0.61 7.50 -7.32
C TYR A 17 2.10 7.25 -7.26
N SER A 18 2.73 7.65 -6.15
CA SER A 18 4.18 7.48 -5.96
C SER A 18 4.44 6.85 -4.59
N THR A 19 5.35 5.87 -4.56
CA THR A 19 5.78 5.25 -3.30
C THR A 19 6.62 6.21 -2.45
N GLU A 20 7.46 7.06 -3.06
CA GLU A 20 8.27 8.06 -2.35
C GLU A 20 7.44 9.20 -1.75
N GLY A 21 6.31 9.53 -2.39
CA GLY A 21 5.37 10.53 -1.90
C GLY A 21 4.39 10.03 -0.83
N SER A 22 4.48 8.74 -0.45
CA SER A 22 3.48 8.06 0.37
C SER A 22 4.10 7.42 1.63
N LEU A 23 3.27 7.25 2.65
CA LEU A 23 3.65 6.52 3.86
C LEU A 23 3.51 5.02 3.60
N LEU A 24 4.59 4.27 3.75
CA LEU A 24 4.55 2.82 3.75
C LEU A 24 3.94 2.34 5.08
N LEU A 25 2.81 1.65 5.01
CA LEU A 25 2.07 1.12 6.16
C LEU A 25 2.43 -0.32 6.47
N CYS A 26 2.69 -1.12 5.45
CA CYS A 26 3.07 -2.51 5.60
C CYS A 26 3.97 -2.93 4.45
N LYS A 27 4.99 -3.74 4.76
CA LYS A 27 5.77 -4.51 3.80
C LYS A 27 5.89 -5.93 4.34
N SER A 28 5.27 -6.87 3.64
CA SER A 28 5.25 -8.28 4.01
C SER A 28 5.74 -9.12 2.83
N ILE A 29 6.55 -10.14 3.12
CA ILE A 29 6.95 -11.13 2.14
C ILE A 29 6.29 -12.43 2.57
N ASP A 30 5.32 -12.88 1.79
CA ASP A 30 4.72 -14.18 1.95
C ASP A 30 5.46 -15.19 1.07
N ALA A 31 5.93 -16.28 1.67
CA ALA A 31 6.73 -17.30 0.97
C ALA A 31 5.95 -18.00 -0.16
N CYS A 32 4.62 -17.95 -0.15
CA CYS A 32 3.75 -18.54 -1.16
C CYS A 32 3.25 -17.52 -2.20
N PHE A 33 3.10 -16.24 -1.82
CA PHE A 33 2.42 -15.24 -2.65
C PHE A 33 3.29 -14.06 -3.10
N GLY A 34 4.53 -13.94 -2.60
CA GLY A 34 5.46 -12.86 -2.97
C GLY A 34 5.42 -11.68 -2.01
N GLU A 35 5.83 -10.51 -2.50
CA GLU A 35 5.89 -9.28 -1.68
C GLU A 35 4.60 -8.48 -1.80
N ILE A 36 4.08 -7.99 -0.68
CA ILE A 36 2.99 -7.03 -0.63
C ILE A 36 3.37 -5.80 0.18
N GLU A 37 3.11 -4.65 -0.40
CA GLU A 37 3.32 -3.34 0.20
C GLU A 37 2.02 -2.55 0.19
N VAL A 38 1.72 -1.85 1.27
CA VAL A 38 0.55 -0.97 1.39
C VAL A 38 1.01 0.44 1.68
N TYR A 39 0.55 1.40 0.91
CA TYR A 39 0.90 2.80 1.00
C TYR A 39 -0.32 3.69 1.27
N HIS A 40 -0.09 4.77 2.01
CA HIS A 40 -1.05 5.84 2.22
C HIS A 40 -0.49 7.17 1.70
N THR A 41 -1.17 7.75 0.71
CA THR A 41 -0.76 9.01 0.10
C THR A 41 -1.04 10.20 1.02
N LYS A 42 -0.34 11.32 0.82
CA LYS A 42 -0.65 12.60 1.49
C LYS A 42 -2.07 13.11 1.24
N LYS A 43 -2.73 12.64 0.16
CA LYS A 43 -4.10 13.03 -0.21
C LYS A 43 -5.18 12.10 0.37
N GLY A 44 -4.82 11.16 1.24
CA GLY A 44 -5.77 10.27 1.91
C GLY A 44 -6.14 8.99 1.15
N ALA A 45 -5.53 8.73 -0.01
CA ALA A 45 -5.77 7.51 -0.77
C ALA A 45 -4.84 6.38 -0.34
N PHE A 46 -5.34 5.15 -0.39
CA PHE A 46 -4.56 3.93 -0.16
C PHE A 46 -4.30 3.21 -1.48
N PHE A 47 -3.12 2.60 -1.61
CA PHE A 47 -2.84 1.69 -2.70
C PHE A 47 -1.90 0.58 -2.25
N SER A 48 -2.07 -0.59 -2.85
CA SER A 48 -1.19 -1.74 -2.65
C SER A 48 -0.31 -1.97 -3.87
N VAL A 49 0.92 -2.41 -3.62
CA VAL A 49 1.84 -2.93 -4.62
C VAL A 49 2.07 -4.39 -4.25
N SER A 50 1.78 -5.29 -5.18
CA SER A 50 1.94 -6.74 -4.98
C SER A 50 2.87 -7.26 -6.06
N THR A 51 3.95 -7.91 -5.67
CA THR A 51 4.92 -8.52 -6.59
C THR A 51 5.01 -10.01 -6.31
N PRO A 52 4.21 -10.83 -6.99
CA PRO A 52 4.33 -12.29 -6.90
C PRO A 52 5.66 -12.76 -7.48
N PHE A 53 6.26 -13.82 -6.92
CA PHE A 53 7.62 -14.27 -7.30
C PHE A 53 7.80 -14.59 -8.79
N ALA A 54 6.74 -15.03 -9.47
CA ALA A 54 6.78 -15.45 -10.86
C ALA A 54 5.99 -14.52 -11.81
N GLU A 55 5.41 -13.43 -11.30
CA GLU A 55 4.49 -12.58 -12.06
C GLU A 55 4.90 -11.11 -12.06
N LYS A 56 4.16 -10.32 -12.82
CA LYS A 56 4.36 -8.88 -12.90
C LYS A 56 3.82 -8.21 -11.64
N THR A 57 4.51 -7.17 -11.19
CA THR A 57 4.02 -6.29 -10.14
C THR A 57 2.64 -5.73 -10.50
N GLU A 58 1.68 -5.93 -9.61
CA GLU A 58 0.34 -5.40 -9.68
C GLU A 58 0.18 -4.24 -8.71
N VAL A 59 -0.50 -3.17 -9.13
CA VAL A 59 -0.78 -2.01 -8.29
C VAL A 59 -2.27 -1.72 -8.29
N LYS A 60 -2.86 -1.62 -7.10
CA LYS A 60 -4.30 -1.40 -6.92
C LYS A 60 -4.53 -0.23 -5.97
N VAL A 61 -5.39 0.70 -6.37
CA VAL A 61 -5.96 1.69 -5.44
C VAL A 61 -7.06 0.99 -4.67
N ILE A 62 -7.02 1.06 -3.35
CA ILE A 62 -7.91 0.36 -2.45
C ILE A 62 -8.57 1.34 -1.49
N ASP A 63 -9.72 0.97 -0.95
CA ASP A 63 -10.36 1.73 0.11
C ASP A 63 -9.72 1.43 1.49
N ARG A 64 -10.13 2.19 2.50
CA ARG A 64 -9.60 2.08 3.87
C ARG A 64 -9.86 0.70 4.50
N GLN A 65 -11.02 0.08 4.25
CA GLN A 65 -11.36 -1.24 4.78
C GLN A 65 -10.48 -2.32 4.13
N ALA A 66 -10.30 -2.27 2.81
CA ALA A 66 -9.41 -3.17 2.11
C ALA A 66 -7.96 -3.03 2.59
N ALA A 67 -7.49 -1.80 2.86
CA ALA A 67 -6.17 -1.56 3.43
C ALA A 67 -6.04 -2.20 4.83
N LEU A 68 -7.03 -1.99 5.71
CA LEU A 68 -7.05 -2.60 7.05
C LEU A 68 -7.02 -4.12 6.98
N LYS A 69 -7.82 -4.73 6.10
CA LYS A 69 -7.82 -6.17 5.91
C LYS A 69 -6.45 -6.72 5.55
N ILE A 70 -5.72 -6.06 4.63
CA ILE A 70 -4.37 -6.48 4.26
C ILE A 70 -3.40 -6.38 5.45
N LEU A 71 -3.53 -5.32 6.26
CA LEU A 71 -2.72 -5.13 7.46
C LEU A 71 -3.01 -6.22 8.50
N ASP A 72 -4.28 -6.53 8.74
CA ASP A 72 -4.72 -7.58 9.66
C ASP A 72 -4.25 -8.98 9.20
N ASP A 73 -4.25 -9.22 7.88
CA ASP A 73 -3.73 -10.45 7.28
C ASP A 73 -2.19 -10.53 7.34
N ASN A 74 -1.48 -9.40 7.53
CA ASN A 74 -0.01 -9.30 7.52
C ASN A 74 0.56 -8.54 8.73
N PRO A 75 0.28 -8.95 9.97
CA PRO A 75 0.62 -8.17 11.16
C PRO A 75 2.14 -8.00 11.34
N GLY A 76 2.94 -8.98 10.91
CA GLY A 76 4.41 -8.93 10.98
C GLY A 76 5.06 -7.92 10.03
N GLY A 77 4.33 -7.47 9.01
CA GLY A 77 4.83 -6.49 8.03
C GLY A 77 4.47 -5.04 8.37
N ILE A 78 3.68 -4.79 9.41
CA ILE A 78 3.17 -3.45 9.74
C ILE A 78 4.28 -2.53 10.25
N ILE A 79 4.36 -1.33 9.69
CA ILE A 79 5.21 -0.25 10.20
C ILE A 79 4.42 0.56 11.22
N ASN A 80 4.55 0.18 12.50
CA ASN A 80 3.74 0.73 13.60
C ASN A 80 3.70 2.26 13.65
N GLU A 81 4.81 2.94 13.44
CA GLU A 81 4.85 4.41 13.45
C GLU A 81 3.92 5.02 12.39
N ASN A 82 3.95 4.48 11.16
CA ASN A 82 3.13 4.98 10.06
C ASN A 82 1.67 4.53 10.20
N TYR A 83 1.43 3.33 10.72
CA TYR A 83 0.10 2.86 11.06
C TYR A 83 -0.59 3.80 12.05
N ILE A 84 0.07 4.15 13.16
CA ILE A 84 -0.49 5.05 14.18
C ILE A 84 -0.78 6.44 13.60
N LYS A 85 0.09 6.98 12.74
CA LYS A 85 -0.15 8.28 12.08
C LYS A 85 -1.42 8.29 11.22
N VAL A 86 -1.76 7.15 10.60
CA VAL A 86 -2.88 7.05 9.64
C VAL A 86 -4.18 6.57 10.30
N PHE A 87 -4.09 5.67 11.27
CA PHE A 87 -5.25 5.03 11.91
C PHE A 87 -5.39 5.32 13.41
N GLY A 88 -4.33 5.77 14.07
CA GLY A 88 -4.28 6.00 15.52
C GLY A 88 -4.95 7.29 15.98
N ASN A 89 -5.21 8.24 15.08
CA ASN A 89 -6.07 9.39 15.38
C ASN A 89 -7.54 8.97 15.29
N VAL A 90 -8.00 8.22 16.29
CA VAL A 90 -9.40 8.29 16.69
C VAL A 90 -9.53 9.67 17.33
N GLU A 91 -10.14 10.62 16.63
CA GLU A 91 -10.62 11.84 17.29
C GLU A 91 -11.54 11.35 18.41
N ILE A 92 -11.09 11.50 19.65
CA ILE A 92 -11.93 11.36 20.82
C ILE A 92 -12.90 12.55 20.73
N GLY A 93 -14.03 12.31 20.06
CA GLY A 93 -15.19 13.19 20.08
C GLY A 93 -15.87 13.16 21.45
#